data_AF-A0A485JCH4-F1
#
_entry.id   AF-A0A485JCH4-F1
#
_cell.length_a   1.000
_cell.length_b   1.000
_cell.length_c   1.000
_cell.angle_alpha   90.00
_cell.angle_beta   90.00
_cell.angle_gamma   90.00
#
_symmetry.space_group_name_H-M   'P 1'
#
loop_
_entity.id
_entity.type
_entity.pdbx_description
1 polymer ?
#
loop_
_entity_poly.entity_id
_entity_poly.type
_entity_poly.pdbx_seq_one_letter_code
_entity_poly.pdbx_strand_id
1 'polypeptide(L)'
;MNALLTNPFKERLRKGEVQIGLWLSSTTSYMAEIAATSGYDWLLIDGEHAPNTIQDLYHQLQAVAPYASQPVIRPVEGSKPLIKQVLDIGA
;
A
#
# COMPACT_ATOMS: atom_id res chain seq x y z
N MET A 1 14.56 -13.10 -8.44
CA MET A 1 13.21 -12.53 -8.28
C MET A 1 12.26 -13.16 -9.29
N ASN A 2 10.96 -13.23 -9.01
CA ASN A 2 9.96 -13.66 -9.98
C ASN A 2 9.89 -12.64 -11.15
N ALA A 3 9.75 -13.12 -12.38
CA ALA A 3 9.67 -12.27 -13.58
C ALA A 3 8.23 -11.77 -13.86
N LEU A 4 7.24 -12.34 -13.17
CA LEU A 4 5.83 -12.04 -13.37
C LEU A 4 5.30 -11.10 -12.29
N LEU A 5 4.43 -10.18 -12.71
CA LEU A 5 3.64 -9.36 -11.80
C LEU A 5 2.47 -10.17 -11.23
N THR A 6 2.18 -9.98 -9.96
CA THR A 6 1.00 -10.54 -9.27
C THR A 6 0.31 -9.44 -8.49
N ASN A 7 -1.00 -9.58 -8.27
CA ASN A 7 -1.75 -8.69 -7.38
C ASN A 7 -2.80 -9.50 -6.61
N PRO A 8 -2.40 -10.11 -5.47
CA PRO A 8 -3.28 -10.93 -4.64
C PRO A 8 -4.55 -10.21 -4.20
N PHE A 9 -4.45 -8.92 -3.84
CA PHE A 9 -5.61 -8.12 -3.43
C PHE A 9 -6.67 -8.03 -4.55
N LYS A 10 -6.24 -7.75 -5.80
CA LYS A 10 -7.10 -7.67 -6.97
C LYS A 10 -7.71 -9.02 -7.35
N GLU A 11 -6.94 -10.10 -7.22
CA GLU A 11 -7.40 -11.46 -7.48
C GLU A 11 -8.50 -11.89 -6.51
N ARG A 12 -8.31 -11.65 -5.21
CA ARG A 12 -9.30 -11.94 -4.16
C ARG A 12 -10.55 -11.06 -4.28
N LEU A 13 -10.38 -9.78 -4.60
CA LEU A 13 -11.50 -8.87 -4.86
C LEU A 13 -12.38 -9.37 -6.02
N ARG A 14 -11.77 -9.85 -7.11
CA ARG A 14 -12.52 -10.42 -8.27
C ARG A 14 -13.30 -11.69 -7.93
N LYS A 15 -12.86 -12.43 -6.92
CA LYS A 15 -13.56 -13.62 -6.41
C LYS A 15 -14.72 -13.26 -5.45
N GLY A 16 -14.88 -11.98 -5.09
CA GLY A 16 -15.87 -11.54 -4.11
C GLY A 16 -15.51 -11.93 -2.67
N GLU A 17 -14.24 -12.22 -2.40
CA GLU A 17 -13.77 -12.52 -1.05
C GLU A 17 -13.78 -11.25 -0.19
N VAL A 18 -14.22 -11.38 1.07
CA VAL A 18 -14.08 -10.32 2.06
C VAL A 18 -12.59 -10.13 2.38
N GLN A 19 -12.14 -8.88 2.44
CA GLN A 19 -10.78 -8.50 2.78
C GLN A 19 -10.80 -7.38 3.83
N ILE A 20 -10.32 -7.66 5.04
CA ILE A 20 -10.31 -6.73 6.18
C ILE A 20 -9.06 -5.86 6.13
N GLY A 21 -9.25 -4.54 6.27
CA GLY A 21 -8.18 -3.55 6.13
C GLY A 21 -7.89 -2.74 7.37
N LEU A 22 -6.70 -2.13 7.41
CA LEU A 22 -6.27 -1.17 8.42
C LEU A 22 -5.74 0.11 7.75
N TRP A 23 -6.09 1.26 8.30
CA TRP A 23 -5.59 2.57 7.85
C TRP A 23 -4.22 2.87 8.47
N LEU A 24 -3.25 3.28 7.64
CA LEU A 24 -1.92 3.72 8.06
C LEU A 24 -1.82 5.24 7.88
N SER A 25 -1.84 5.96 9.00
CA SER A 25 -1.86 7.43 9.05
C SER A 25 -0.65 8.04 9.77
N SER A 26 0.38 7.25 10.10
CA SER A 26 1.57 7.72 10.81
C SER A 26 2.69 8.24 9.90
N THR A 27 2.60 7.99 8.58
CA THR A 27 3.62 8.29 7.56
C THR A 27 4.98 7.62 7.74
N THR A 28 5.10 6.66 8.66
CA THR A 28 6.39 6.04 9.01
C THR A 28 6.47 4.59 8.55
N SER A 29 7.56 4.25 7.86
CA SER A 29 7.88 2.87 7.48
C SER A 29 7.98 1.94 8.71
N TYR A 30 8.50 2.45 9.82
CA TYR A 30 8.63 1.70 11.07
C TYR A 30 7.28 1.20 11.60
N MET A 31 6.25 2.05 11.63
CA MET A 31 4.92 1.64 12.08
C MET A 31 4.21 0.79 11.02
N ALA A 32 4.46 1.05 9.73
CA ALA A 32 3.92 0.22 8.66
C ALA A 32 4.44 -1.22 8.71
N GLU A 33 5.74 -1.42 8.99
CA GLU A 33 6.33 -2.76 9.19
C GLU A 33 5.67 -3.48 10.38
N ILE A 34 5.54 -2.79 11.52
CA ILE A 34 4.86 -3.32 12.71
C ILE A 34 3.42 -3.72 12.37
N ALA A 35 2.66 -2.84 11.70
CA ALA A 35 1.29 -3.11 11.31
C ALA A 35 1.18 -4.32 10.35
N ALA A 36 2.14 -4.48 9.43
CA ALA A 36 2.17 -5.59 8.48
C ALA A 36 2.31 -6.97 9.15
N THR A 37 2.85 -7.02 10.37
CA THR A 37 2.91 -8.25 11.19
C THR A 37 1.54 -8.68 11.75
N SER A 38 0.53 -7.80 11.73
CA SER A 38 -0.78 -8.06 12.36
C SER A 38 -1.74 -8.91 11.51
N GLY A 39 -1.40 -9.17 10.24
CA GLY A 39 -2.16 -10.08 9.38
C GLY A 39 -3.47 -9.54 8.82
N TYR A 40 -3.60 -8.22 8.66
CA TYR A 40 -4.69 -7.64 7.86
C TYR A 40 -4.57 -8.08 6.40
N ASP A 41 -5.69 -8.19 5.69
CA ASP A 41 -5.63 -8.53 4.26
C ASP A 41 -4.99 -7.40 3.44
N TRP A 42 -5.26 -6.14 3.83
CA TRP A 42 -4.70 -4.96 3.17
C TRP A 42 -4.44 -3.80 4.14
N LEU A 43 -3.49 -2.95 3.76
CA LEU A 43 -3.08 -1.76 4.50
C LEU A 43 -3.28 -0.53 3.61
N LEU A 44 -4.12 0.41 4.03
CA LEU A 44 -4.31 1.68 3.32
C LEU A 44 -3.25 2.68 3.77
N ILE A 45 -2.27 2.94 2.92
CA ILE A 45 -1.27 3.99 3.14
C ILE A 45 -1.87 5.31 2.68
N ASP A 46 -2.15 6.18 3.65
CA ASP A 46 -2.94 7.39 3.42
C ASP A 46 -2.10 8.59 2.97
N GLY A 47 -1.95 8.78 1.68
CA GLY A 47 -1.30 9.96 1.12
C GLY A 47 -2.18 11.20 1.00
N GLU A 48 -3.46 11.15 1.39
CA GLU A 48 -4.40 12.29 1.29
C GLU A 48 -4.53 13.07 2.59
N HIS A 49 -4.79 12.35 3.69
CA HIS A 49 -5.07 12.97 4.99
C HIS A 49 -3.97 12.75 6.04
N ALA A 50 -3.00 11.88 5.76
CA ALA A 50 -1.72 11.91 6.47
C ALA A 50 -0.66 12.61 5.60
N PRO A 51 0.30 13.32 6.20
CA PRO A 51 1.25 14.18 5.47
C PRO A 51 2.38 13.37 4.79
N ASN A 52 2.04 12.37 3.98
CA ASN A 52 3.01 11.60 3.21
C ASN A 52 3.53 12.38 2.00
N THR A 53 4.84 12.39 1.84
CA THR A 53 5.49 12.64 0.56
C THR A 53 5.57 11.36 -0.28
N ILE A 54 5.94 11.47 -1.56
CA ILE A 54 6.17 10.29 -2.40
C ILE A 54 7.28 9.36 -1.84
N GLN A 55 8.25 9.92 -1.11
CA GLN A 55 9.31 9.14 -0.47
C GLN A 55 8.77 8.36 0.73
N ASP A 56 7.88 8.96 1.53
CA ASP A 56 7.25 8.26 2.65
C ASP A 56 6.41 7.08 2.17
N LEU A 57 5.66 7.26 1.06
CA LEU A 57 4.91 6.20 0.40
C LEU A 57 5.85 5.07 -0.05
N TYR A 58 6.95 5.41 -0.72
CA TYR A 58 7.95 4.43 -1.18
C TYR A 58 8.56 3.63 -0.01
N HIS A 59 8.96 4.30 1.07
CA HIS A 59 9.53 3.62 2.24
C HIS A 59 8.52 2.70 2.94
N GLN A 60 7.24 3.09 2.98
CA GLN A 60 6.18 2.21 3.53
C GLN A 60 5.93 1.01 2.62
N LEU A 61 5.94 1.17 1.28
CA LEU A 61 5.87 0.03 0.35
C LEU A 61 7.02 -0.96 0.57
N GLN A 62 8.25 -0.47 0.73
CA GLN A 62 9.41 -1.31 1.02
C GLN A 62 9.27 -2.06 2.34
N ALA A 63 8.78 -1.39 3.39
CA ALA A 63 8.60 -1.97 4.71
C ALA A 63 7.56 -3.09 4.75
N VAL A 64 6.46 -2.96 3.99
CA VAL A 64 5.40 -3.99 3.97
C VAL A 64 5.66 -5.13 2.98
N ALA A 65 6.57 -4.95 2.03
CA ALA A 65 6.82 -5.87 0.92
C ALA A 65 7.07 -7.35 1.31
N PRO A 66 7.79 -7.70 2.41
CA PRO A 66 8.03 -9.10 2.75
C PRO A 66 6.86 -9.75 3.52
N TYR A 67 5.79 -9.02 3.82
CA TYR A 67 4.64 -9.51 4.62
C TYR A 67 3.42 -9.85 3.75
N ALA A 68 2.46 -10.56 4.34
CA ALA A 68 1.25 -10.99 3.63
C ALA A 68 0.25 -9.84 3.36
N SER A 69 0.22 -8.83 4.23
CA SER A 69 -0.70 -7.70 4.12
C SER A 69 -0.43 -6.89 2.84
N GLN A 70 -1.43 -6.70 1.98
CA GLN A 70 -1.24 -6.03 0.67
C GLN A 70 -1.33 -4.50 0.79
N PRO A 71 -0.37 -3.72 0.26
CA PRO A 71 -0.48 -2.26 0.28
C PRO A 71 -1.55 -1.74 -0.68
N VAL A 72 -2.28 -0.71 -0.25
CA VAL A 72 -3.13 0.13 -1.10
C VAL A 72 -2.73 1.58 -0.85
N ILE A 73 -2.43 2.33 -1.91
CA ILE A 73 -2.05 3.74 -1.81
C ILE A 73 -3.26 4.62 -2.12
N ARG A 74 -3.53 5.60 -1.25
CA ARG A 74 -4.42 6.72 -1.53
C ARG A 74 -3.58 7.97 -1.81
N PRO A 75 -3.44 8.43 -3.07
CA PRO A 75 -2.72 9.69 -3.34
C PRO A 75 -3.53 10.90 -2.85
N VAL A 76 -2.88 12.07 -2.76
CA VAL A 76 -3.52 13.34 -2.36
C VAL A 76 -4.77 13.64 -3.18
N GLU A 77 -4.72 13.35 -4.48
CA GLU A 77 -5.87 13.39 -5.38
C GLU A 77 -5.62 12.45 -6.57
N GLY A 78 -6.68 12.17 -7.34
CA GLY A 78 -6.62 11.32 -8.54
C GLY A 78 -6.06 12.02 -9.80
N SER A 79 -5.15 12.98 -9.67
CA SER A 79 -4.60 13.67 -10.85
C SER A 79 -3.55 12.82 -11.57
N LYS A 80 -3.52 12.95 -12.90
CA LYS A 80 -2.58 12.22 -13.77
C LYS A 80 -1.12 12.23 -13.28
N PRO A 81 -0.51 13.37 -12.88
CA PRO A 81 0.88 13.37 -12.43
C PRO A 81 1.09 12.63 -11.11
N LEU A 82 0.13 12.68 -10.18
CA LEU A 82 0.24 11.98 -8.90
C LEU A 82 0.03 10.48 -9.06
N ILE A 83 -0.97 10.07 -9.85
CA ILE A 83 -1.17 8.66 -10.22
C ILE A 83 0.09 8.11 -10.89
N LYS A 84 0.71 8.86 -11.81
CA LYS A 84 1.99 8.48 -12.42
C LYS A 84 3.06 8.21 -11.37
N GLN A 85 3.27 9.12 -10.41
CA GLN A 85 4.30 8.95 -9.39
C GLN A 85 4.09 7.70 -8.53
N VAL A 86 2.87 7.42 -8.07
CA VAL A 86 2.60 6.25 -7.23
C VAL A 86 2.71 4.93 -8.01
N LEU A 87 2.31 4.92 -9.29
CA LEU A 87 2.49 3.76 -10.16
C LEU A 87 3.98 3.48 -10.46
N ASP A 88 4.78 4.53 -10.68
CA ASP A 88 6.22 4.40 -10.98
C ASP A 88 7.03 3.82 -9.81
N ILE A 89 6.54 3.97 -8.56
CA ILE A 89 7.16 3.36 -7.37
C ILE A 89 6.62 1.96 -7.03
N GLY A 90 5.68 1.42 -7.82
CA GLY A 90 5.19 0.05 -7.69
C GLY A 90 3.97 -0.15 -6.79
N ALA A 91 3.15 0.89 -6.59
CA ALA A 91 1.85 0.78 -5.93
C ALA A 91 0.81 -0.04 -6.74
#